data_AF-Q6AN22-F1
#
_entry.id   AF-Q6AN22-F1
#
_cell.length_a   1.000
_cell.length_b   1.000
_cell.length_c   1.000
_cell.angle_alpha   90.00
_cell.angle_beta   90.00
_cell.angle_gamma   90.00
#
_symmetry.space_group_name_H-M   'P 1'
#
loop_
_entity.id
_entity.type
_entity.pdbx_description
1 polymer ?
#
loop_
_entity_poly.entity_id
_entity_poly.type
_entity_poly.pdbx_seq_one_letter_code
_entity_poly.pdbx_strand_id
1 'polypeptide(L)'
;MCLGRKSMGVLGLFMAVLFLCACNPVSAEKKKEEAKTKVENPQQVEQKLVKVSTLDSVEANKEFQKNVQVMQLQRQRVIQLQNQLKQTQTKELKMSLQKEIEVAMKKLNEDNKKMIETYGFSLNRNYVLVVEKAHVYMAVSDEENKKIVAEHKQSKKKK
;
A
#
# COMPACT_ATOMS: atom_id res chain seq x y z
N MET A 1 -45.62 -26.06 -26.15
CA MET A 1 -46.52 -25.26 -27.02
C MET A 1 -47.31 -24.34 -26.08
N CYS A 2 -47.34 -23.01 -26.16
CA CYS A 2 -46.84 -22.02 -27.10
C CYS A 2 -46.42 -20.74 -26.33
N LEU A 3 -45.51 -20.00 -26.94
CA LEU A 3 -44.91 -18.74 -26.51
C LEU A 3 -45.92 -17.58 -26.42
N GLY A 4 -45.56 -16.54 -25.67
CA GLY A 4 -46.15 -15.20 -25.82
C GLY A 4 -45.45 -14.12 -24.99
N ARG A 5 -44.32 -13.60 -25.47
CA ARG A 5 -43.50 -12.51 -24.90
C ARG A 5 -43.80 -11.20 -25.63
N LYS A 6 -43.89 -10.06 -24.91
CA LYS A 6 -43.62 -8.66 -25.35
C LYS A 6 -43.60 -7.78 -24.07
N SER A 7 -42.46 -7.30 -23.57
CA SER A 7 -41.62 -6.15 -24.00
C SER A 7 -42.32 -4.79 -23.96
N MET A 8 -42.03 -3.97 -22.93
CA MET A 8 -41.67 -2.54 -23.04
C MET A 8 -41.51 -1.89 -21.65
N GLY A 9 -40.54 -0.97 -21.51
CA GLY A 9 -40.52 0.00 -20.41
C GLY A 9 -39.15 0.24 -19.77
N VAL A 10 -38.27 0.95 -20.46
CA VAL A 10 -37.12 1.64 -19.82
C VAL A 10 -37.68 2.88 -19.12
N LEU A 11 -37.46 3.01 -17.81
CA LEU A 11 -37.51 4.31 -17.15
C LEU A 11 -36.46 4.36 -16.04
N GLY A 12 -35.38 5.07 -16.33
CA GLY A 12 -34.32 5.36 -15.37
C GLY A 12 -34.87 6.25 -14.26
N LEU A 13 -34.52 5.90 -13.02
CA LEU A 13 -34.73 6.75 -11.86
C LEU A 13 -33.35 7.08 -11.27
N PHE A 14 -33.01 8.36 -11.35
CA PHE A 14 -31.87 9.00 -10.71
C PHE A 14 -31.85 8.69 -9.20
N MET A 15 -30.82 7.96 -8.74
CA MET A 15 -30.52 7.87 -7.31
C MET A 15 -29.47 8.94 -6.96
N ALA A 16 -29.96 10.10 -6.55
CA ALA A 16 -29.17 11.08 -5.81
C ALA A 16 -28.94 10.54 -4.40
N VAL A 17 -27.73 10.07 -4.10
CA VAL A 17 -27.33 9.69 -2.73
C VAL A 17 -27.03 10.98 -1.97
N LEU A 18 -28.05 11.44 -1.24
CA LEU A 18 -27.95 12.50 -0.24
C LEU A 18 -27.08 12.03 0.93
N PHE A 19 -26.02 12.80 1.18
CA PHE A 19 -25.15 12.72 2.35
C PHE A 19 -25.96 13.11 3.60
N LEU A 20 -26.39 12.12 4.39
CA LEU A 20 -27.06 12.35 5.67
C LEU A 20 -26.02 12.30 6.81
N CYS A 21 -25.62 13.50 7.23
CA CYS A 21 -25.00 13.75 8.52
C CYS A 21 -26.12 13.76 9.58
N ALA A 22 -26.23 12.71 10.40
CA ALA A 22 -27.17 12.66 11.51
C ALA A 22 -26.47 13.09 12.80
N CYS A 23 -26.73 14.34 13.23
CA CYS A 23 -26.56 14.77 14.61
C CYS A 23 -27.73 14.22 15.45
N ASN A 24 -27.43 13.50 16.54
CA ASN A 24 -28.42 13.16 17.56
C ASN A 24 -28.47 14.25 18.66
N PRO A 25 -29.65 14.61 19.17
CA PRO A 25 -29.81 15.60 20.23
C PRO A 25 -29.52 15.02 21.62
N VAL A 26 -28.99 15.91 22.46
CA VAL A 26 -28.61 15.70 23.85
C VAL A 26 -29.87 15.74 24.75
N SER A 27 -29.95 14.87 25.76
CA SER A 27 -30.89 15.01 26.89
C SER A 27 -30.11 15.36 28.16
N ALA A 28 -30.54 16.44 28.82
CA ALA A 28 -30.21 16.89 30.18
C ALA A 28 -30.62 15.82 31.23
N GLU A 29 -30.16 15.71 32.47
CA GLU A 29 -29.20 16.40 33.36
C GLU A 29 -29.05 15.48 34.60
N LYS A 30 -27.85 15.35 35.21
CA LYS A 30 -27.69 15.35 36.67
C LYS A 30 -26.21 15.45 37.07
N LYS A 31 -25.91 16.48 37.87
CA LYS A 31 -24.59 16.86 38.38
C LYS A 31 -24.38 16.23 39.77
N LYS A 32 -23.28 15.50 40.00
CA LYS A 32 -22.55 15.50 41.28
C LYS A 32 -21.15 14.88 41.18
N GLU A 33 -20.22 15.72 41.62
CA GLU A 33 -18.97 15.43 42.32
C GLU A 33 -17.78 14.81 41.58
N GLU A 34 -16.77 15.67 41.47
CA GLU A 34 -15.43 15.46 40.95
C GLU A 34 -14.67 14.44 41.81
N ALA A 35 -14.40 13.28 41.23
CA ALA A 35 -13.17 12.56 41.49
C ALA A 35 -12.35 12.59 40.21
N LYS A 36 -11.23 13.32 40.23
CA LYS A 36 -10.24 13.39 39.15
C LYS A 36 -9.65 11.99 38.91
N THR A 37 -10.32 11.19 38.10
CA THR A 37 -9.67 10.12 37.35
C THR A 37 -9.55 10.62 35.93
N LYS A 38 -8.34 11.04 35.56
CA LYS A 38 -7.95 11.30 34.18
C LYS A 38 -8.23 10.01 33.42
N VAL A 39 -9.39 9.93 32.76
CA VAL A 39 -9.65 8.90 31.77
C VAL A 39 -8.73 9.24 30.61
N GLU A 40 -7.55 8.62 30.60
CA GLU A 40 -6.69 8.62 29.43
C GLU A 40 -7.47 7.92 28.32
N ASN A 41 -8.01 8.74 27.43
CA ASN A 41 -8.50 8.28 26.15
C ASN A 41 -7.33 7.56 25.45
N PRO A 42 -7.43 6.28 25.06
CA PRO A 42 -6.35 5.55 24.37
C PRO A 42 -6.04 6.09 22.95
N GLN A 43 -6.44 7.32 22.66
CA GLN A 43 -6.24 7.99 21.39
C GLN A 43 -4.76 8.21 21.10
N GLN A 44 -4.32 7.51 20.05
CA GLN A 44 -3.26 7.91 19.14
C GLN A 44 -1.89 8.05 19.78
N VAL A 45 -1.23 6.90 19.98
CA VAL A 45 0.23 6.88 20.03
C VAL A 45 0.73 7.45 18.69
N GLU A 46 1.21 8.68 18.70
CA GLU A 46 1.82 9.33 17.55
C GLU A 46 3.02 8.49 17.08
N GLN A 47 2.89 7.89 15.89
CA GLN A 47 3.92 7.00 15.36
C GLN A 47 5.09 7.83 14.83
N LYS A 48 6.28 7.62 15.40
CA LYS A 48 7.53 8.22 14.90
C LYS A 48 8.13 7.37 13.80
N LEU A 49 8.58 8.00 12.71
CA LEU A 49 9.30 7.33 11.62
C LEU A 49 10.81 7.30 11.91
N VAL A 50 11.44 6.16 11.62
CA VAL A 50 12.89 5.98 11.70
C VAL A 50 13.42 5.74 10.30
N LYS A 51 14.42 6.52 9.88
CA LYS A 51 15.09 6.30 8.60
C LYS A 51 15.98 5.05 8.69
N VAL A 52 15.65 4.04 7.89
CA VAL A 52 16.40 2.77 7.86
C VAL A 52 17.37 2.67 6.67
N SER A 53 17.11 3.39 5.58
CA SER A 53 17.95 3.42 4.38
C SER A 53 17.62 4.66 3.54
N THR A 54 18.56 5.07 2.70
CA THR A 54 18.37 6.05 1.62
C THR A 54 18.56 5.34 0.29
N LEU A 55 17.66 5.59 -0.67
CA LEU A 55 17.75 5.04 -2.03
C LEU A 55 18.31 6.14 -2.95
N ASP A 56 19.62 6.11 -3.17
CA ASP A 56 20.36 7.25 -3.75
C ASP A 56 20.18 7.46 -5.26
N SER A 57 19.47 6.55 -5.94
CA SER A 57 19.18 6.64 -7.37
C SER A 57 17.78 6.16 -7.74
N VAL A 58 17.34 6.53 -8.94
CA VAL A 58 16.08 6.05 -9.53
C VAL A 58 16.12 4.53 -9.69
N GLU A 59 17.26 3.99 -10.10
CA GLU A 59 17.50 2.56 -10.31
C GLU A 59 17.41 1.81 -8.98
N ALA A 60 18.06 2.31 -7.92
CA ALA A 60 18.00 1.72 -6.59
C ALA A 60 16.57 1.72 -6.04
N ASN A 61 15.82 2.81 -6.26
CA ASN A 61 14.41 2.88 -5.86
C ASN A 61 13.53 1.86 -6.60
N LYS A 62 13.71 1.72 -7.91
CA LYS A 62 12.98 0.72 -8.72
C LYS A 62 13.30 -0.70 -8.29
N GLU A 63 14.58 -1.00 -8.05
CA GLU A 63 15.03 -2.31 -7.60
C GLU A 63 14.44 -2.65 -6.22
N PHE A 64 14.52 -1.72 -5.27
CA PHE A 64 13.90 -1.88 -3.96
C PHE A 64 12.41 -2.20 -4.07
N GLN A 65 11.65 -1.42 -4.84
CA GLN A 65 10.22 -1.64 -5.03
C GLN A 65 9.91 -3.01 -5.65
N LYS A 66 10.68 -3.41 -6.67
CA LYS A 66 10.57 -4.75 -7.28
C LYS A 66 10.83 -5.85 -6.25
N ASN A 67 11.88 -5.70 -5.45
CA ASN A 67 12.24 -6.70 -4.44
C ASN A 67 11.18 -6.80 -3.33
N VAL A 68 10.61 -5.68 -2.89
CA VAL A 68 9.47 -5.66 -1.96
C VAL A 68 8.28 -6.42 -2.55
N GLN A 69 7.94 -6.17 -3.82
CA GLN A 69 6.85 -6.89 -4.50
C GLN A 69 7.11 -8.39 -4.58
N VAL A 70 8.34 -8.80 -4.94
CA VAL A 70 8.74 -10.22 -4.99
C VAL A 70 8.58 -10.88 -3.62
N MET A 71 9.04 -10.24 -2.55
CA MET A 71 8.88 -10.79 -1.19
C MET A 71 7.42 -10.93 -0.78
N GLN A 72 6.55 -9.97 -1.15
CA GLN A 72 5.12 -10.06 -0.90
C GLN A 72 4.49 -11.25 -1.63
N LEU A 73 4.85 -11.45 -2.91
CA LEU A 73 4.38 -12.59 -3.71
C LEU A 73 4.85 -13.93 -3.12
N GLN A 74 6.10 -14.02 -2.69
CA GLN A 74 6.62 -15.22 -2.03
C GLN A 74 5.87 -15.54 -0.73
N ARG A 75 5.60 -14.52 0.11
CA ARG A 75 4.78 -14.67 1.32
C ARG A 75 3.38 -15.16 0.99
N GLN A 76 2.74 -14.59 -0.03
CA GLN A 76 1.43 -15.04 -0.51
C GLN A 76 1.46 -16.49 -0.98
N ARG A 77 2.50 -16.91 -1.71
CA ARG A 77 2.66 -18.30 -2.16
C ARG A 77 2.76 -19.27 -0.98
N VAL A 78 3.53 -18.93 0.06
CA VAL A 78 3.58 -19.74 1.29
C VAL A 78 2.19 -19.88 1.91
N ILE A 79 1.44 -18.77 2.05
CA ILE A 79 0.09 -18.80 2.61
C ILE A 79 -0.84 -19.69 1.78
N GLN A 80 -0.77 -19.60 0.45
CA GLN A 80 -1.55 -20.43 -0.46
C GLN A 80 -1.22 -21.92 -0.27
N LEU A 81 0.06 -22.28 -0.24
CA LEU A 81 0.51 -23.66 0.00
C LEU A 81 0.04 -24.19 1.36
N GLN A 82 0.13 -23.38 2.41
CA GLN A 82 -0.37 -23.74 3.74
C GLN A 82 -1.88 -23.98 3.74
N ASN A 83 -2.64 -23.18 2.99
CA ASN A 83 -4.09 -23.38 2.84
C ASN A 83 -4.40 -24.65 2.05
N GLN A 84 -3.66 -24.94 0.98
CA GLN A 84 -3.77 -26.20 0.23
C GLN A 84 -3.47 -27.41 1.13
N LEU A 85 -2.44 -27.32 1.98
CA LEU A 85 -2.07 -28.39 2.92
C LEU A 85 -3.21 -28.68 3.91
N LYS A 86 -3.89 -27.66 4.42
CA LYS A 86 -5.03 -27.79 5.35
C LYS A 86 -6.23 -28.51 4.72
N GLN A 87 -6.45 -28.33 3.41
CA GLN A 87 -7.58 -28.90 2.67
C GLN A 87 -7.28 -30.31 2.12
N THR A 88 -6.01 -30.70 2.08
CA THR A 88 -5.57 -31.99 1.52
C THR A 88 -5.84 -33.13 2.49
N GLN A 89 -6.34 -34.26 2.01
CA GLN A 89 -6.62 -35.45 2.85
C GLN A 89 -5.53 -36.52 2.74
N THR A 90 -5.03 -36.74 1.51
CA THR A 90 -4.06 -37.78 1.18
C THR A 90 -2.67 -37.53 1.77
N LYS A 91 -2.05 -38.56 2.35
CA LYS A 91 -0.75 -38.47 3.03
C LYS A 91 0.37 -38.06 2.07
N GLU A 92 0.38 -38.63 0.88
CA GLU A 92 1.39 -38.39 -0.16
C GLU A 92 1.37 -36.92 -0.60
N LEU A 93 0.18 -36.37 -0.85
CA LEU A 93 0.01 -34.96 -1.22
C LEU A 93 0.38 -34.02 -0.06
N LYS A 94 0.04 -34.38 1.19
CA LYS A 94 0.47 -33.62 2.37
C LYS A 94 1.99 -33.55 2.47
N MET A 95 2.69 -34.66 2.26
CA MET A 95 4.15 -34.70 2.28
C MET A 95 4.76 -33.85 1.17
N SER A 96 4.21 -33.91 -0.05
CA SER A 96 4.65 -33.05 -1.16
C SER A 96 4.47 -31.58 -0.84
N LEU A 97 3.29 -31.18 -0.38
CA LEU A 97 2.98 -29.79 -0.01
C LEU A 97 3.86 -29.28 1.14
N GLN A 98 4.13 -30.12 2.15
CA GLN A 98 5.07 -29.77 3.23
C GLN A 98 6.47 -29.46 2.71
N LYS A 99 6.98 -30.29 1.78
CA LYS A 99 8.29 -30.05 1.15
C LYS A 99 8.30 -28.76 0.32
N GLU A 100 7.23 -28.48 -0.43
CA GLU A 100 7.09 -27.22 -1.17
C GLU A 100 7.05 -26.01 -0.24
N ILE A 101 6.34 -26.10 0.90
CA ILE A 101 6.30 -25.05 1.91
C ILE A 101 7.69 -24.81 2.50
N GLU A 102 8.44 -25.86 2.83
CA GLU A 102 9.79 -25.76 3.38
C GLU A 102 10.73 -25.03 2.41
N VAL A 103 10.72 -25.42 1.13
CA VAL A 103 11.51 -24.77 0.08
C VAL A 103 11.11 -23.30 -0.07
N ALA A 104 9.81 -23.00 -0.14
CA ALA A 104 9.30 -21.65 -0.29
C ALA A 104 9.66 -20.76 0.92
N MET A 105 9.54 -21.29 2.14
CA MET A 105 9.90 -20.61 3.38
C MET A 105 11.41 -20.36 3.47
N LYS A 106 12.23 -21.34 3.10
CA LYS A 106 13.69 -21.15 3.06
C LYS A 106 14.06 -20.00 2.13
N LYS A 107 13.51 -19.98 0.91
CA LYS A 107 13.77 -18.89 -0.05
C LYS A 107 13.29 -17.54 0.46
N LEU A 108 12.07 -17.48 1.01
CA LEU A 108 11.51 -16.26 1.59
C LEU A 108 12.39 -15.70 2.72
N ASN A 109 12.90 -16.58 3.59
CA ASN A 109 13.75 -16.18 4.70
C ASN A 109 15.14 -15.71 4.23
N GLU A 110 15.73 -16.40 3.24
CA GLU A 110 17.01 -15.99 2.63
C GLU A 110 16.90 -14.62 1.95
N ASP A 111 15.83 -14.38 1.19
CA ASP A 111 15.60 -13.08 0.54
C ASP A 111 15.29 -11.98 1.54
N ASN A 112 14.47 -12.27 2.57
CA ASN A 112 14.19 -11.31 3.64
C ASN A 112 15.46 -10.96 4.43
N LYS A 113 16.38 -11.92 4.65
CA LYS A 113 17.68 -11.62 5.26
C LYS A 113 18.48 -10.63 4.40
N LYS A 114 18.55 -10.85 3.08
CA LYS A 114 19.22 -9.91 2.16
C LYS A 114 18.57 -8.53 2.19
N MET A 115 17.24 -8.47 2.22
CA MET A 115 16.51 -7.18 2.30
C MET A 115 16.80 -6.41 3.60
N ILE A 116 16.98 -7.12 4.72
CA ILE A 116 17.40 -6.51 5.98
C ILE A 116 18.83 -5.97 5.86
N GLU A 117 19.75 -6.78 5.32
CA GLU A 117 21.17 -6.41 5.19
C GLU A 117 21.39 -5.25 4.22
N THR A 118 20.65 -5.21 3.11
CA THR A 118 20.82 -4.19 2.06
C THR A 118 20.04 -2.91 2.36
N TYR A 119 18.82 -3.01 2.88
CA TYR A 119 17.90 -1.86 2.99
C TYR A 119 17.34 -1.62 4.39
N GLY A 120 17.66 -2.46 5.38
CA GLY A 120 17.00 -2.44 6.69
C GLY A 120 15.51 -2.80 6.62
N PHE A 121 15.07 -3.43 5.52
CA PHE A 121 13.66 -3.76 5.26
C PHE A 121 13.35 -5.20 5.70
N SER A 122 12.20 -5.40 6.35
CA SER A 122 11.73 -6.70 6.81
C SER A 122 10.24 -6.89 6.54
N LEU A 123 9.82 -8.11 6.20
CA LEU A 123 8.38 -8.44 6.09
C LEU A 123 7.59 -8.33 7.40
N ASN A 124 8.27 -8.17 8.54
CA ASN A 124 7.67 -8.16 9.87
C ASN A 124 7.42 -6.75 10.43
N ARG A 125 7.71 -5.69 9.66
CA ARG A 125 7.50 -4.30 10.06
C ARG A 125 6.73 -3.55 8.99
N ASN A 126 6.07 -2.47 9.41
CA ASN A 126 5.40 -1.54 8.50
C ASN A 126 6.38 -0.44 8.10
N TYR A 127 6.51 -0.20 6.80
CA TYR A 127 7.40 0.82 6.24
C TYR A 127 6.60 1.82 5.43
N VAL A 128 7.08 3.06 5.41
CA VAL A 128 6.59 4.12 4.53
C VAL A 128 7.77 4.56 3.66
N LEU A 129 7.57 4.59 2.34
CA LEU A 129 8.52 5.17 1.40
C LEU A 129 8.23 6.67 1.28
N VAL A 130 9.20 7.51 1.60
CA VAL A 130 9.10 8.98 1.48
C VAL A 130 9.97 9.43 0.32
N VAL A 131 9.38 10.15 -0.65
CA VAL A 131 10.11 10.69 -1.81
C VAL A 131 10.59 12.09 -1.46
N GLU A 132 11.89 12.25 -1.21
CA GLU A 132 12.49 13.55 -0.85
C GLU A 132 12.80 14.42 -2.07
N LYS A 133 13.09 13.81 -3.23
CA LYS A 133 13.47 14.51 -4.46
C LYS A 133 12.77 13.92 -5.68
N ALA A 134 12.16 14.78 -6.49
CA ALA A 134 11.51 14.42 -7.73
C ALA A 134 11.96 15.38 -8.85
N HIS A 135 12.13 14.82 -10.05
CA HIS A 135 12.46 15.58 -11.26
C HIS A 135 11.38 15.36 -12.30
N VAL A 136 10.92 16.45 -12.91
CA VAL A 136 10.01 16.42 -14.06
C VAL A 136 10.81 16.87 -15.27
N TYR A 137 10.86 16.03 -16.29
CA TYR A 137 11.58 16.30 -17.53
C TYR A 137 10.59 16.54 -18.66
N MET A 138 10.94 17.47 -19.55
CA MET A 138 10.25 17.69 -20.82
C MET A 138 11.16 17.20 -21.95
N ALA A 139 10.63 16.38 -22.85
CA ALA A 139 11.35 15.96 -24.04
C ALA A 139 11.34 17.13 -25.04
N VAL A 140 12.53 17.53 -25.49
CA VAL A 140 12.73 18.65 -26.42
C VAL A 140 13.81 18.30 -27.43
N SER A 141 13.82 18.94 -28.60
CA SER A 141 14.96 18.83 -29.53
C SER A 141 16.19 19.57 -28.99
N ASP A 142 17.37 19.31 -29.57
CA ASP A 142 18.58 20.04 -29.18
C ASP A 142 18.47 21.54 -29.46
N GLU A 143 17.83 21.92 -30.57
CA GLU A 143 17.57 23.32 -30.93
C GLU A 143 16.65 23.99 -29.91
N GLU A 144 15.59 23.29 -29.50
CA GLU A 144 14.65 23.77 -28.51
C GLU A 144 15.30 23.86 -27.12
N ASN A 145 16.11 22.87 -26.73
CA ASN A 145 16.89 22.91 -25.50
C ASN A 145 17.82 24.12 -25.45
N LYS A 146 18.56 24.41 -26.54
CA LYS A 146 19.44 25.59 -26.63
C LYS A 146 18.66 26.89 -26.44
N LYS A 147 17.48 27.01 -27.05
CA LYS A 147 16.59 28.18 -26.90
C LYS A 147 16.12 28.34 -25.45
N ILE A 148 15.56 27.29 -24.86
CA ILE A 148 15.05 27.29 -23.48
C ILE A 148 16.17 27.62 -22.48
N VAL A 149 17.35 27.03 -22.63
CA VAL A 149 18.50 27.30 -21.75
C VAL A 149 18.97 28.75 -21.90
N ALA A 150 18.98 29.31 -23.11
CA ALA A 150 19.35 30.70 -23.35
C ALA A 150 18.36 31.67 -22.68
N GLU A 151 17.06 31.43 -22.82
CA GLU A 151 15.99 32.21 -22.20
C GLU A 151 16.05 32.15 -20.66
N HIS A 152 16.31 30.97 -20.08
CA HIS A 152 16.52 30.81 -18.64
C HIS A 152 17.77 31.52 -18.11
N LYS A 153 18.85 31.63 -18.89
CA LYS A 153 20.05 32.39 -18.50
C LYS A 153 19.81 33.90 -18.55
N GLN A 154 19.02 34.39 -19.51
CA GLN A 154 18.71 35.82 -19.63
C GLN A 154 17.74 36.29 -18.55
N SER A 155 16.73 35.48 -18.20
CA SER A 155 15.77 35.81 -17.13
C SER A 155 16.41 35.87 -15.74
N LYS A 156 17.41 35.03 -15.45
CA LYS A 156 18.18 35.08 -14.19
C LYS A 156 19.14 36.27 -14.07
N LYS A 157 19.60 36.86 -15.17
CA LYS A 157 20.48 38.04 -15.16
C LYS A 157 19.73 39.37 -14.99
N LYS A 158 18.42 39.37 -15.22
CA LYS A 158 17.54 40.55 -15.09
C LYS A 158 16.88 40.66 -13.71
N LYS A 159 17.23 39.78 -12.77
CA LYS A 159 16.67 39.69 -11.43
C LYS A 159 17.78 39.87 -10.42
#